data_AF-A0A8C6TT30-F1
#
_entry.id   AF-A0A8C6TT30-F1
#
_cell.length_a   1.000
_cell.length_b   1.000
_cell.length_c   1.000
_cell.angle_alpha   90.00
_cell.angle_beta   90.00
_cell.angle_gamma   90.00
#
_symmetry.space_group_name_H-M   'P 1'
#
loop_
_entity.id
_entity.type
_entity.pdbx_description
1 polymer ?
#
loop_
_entity_poly.entity_id
_entity_poly.type
_entity_poly.pdbx_seq_one_letter_code
_entity_poly.pdbx_strand_id
1 'polypeptide(L)'
;SRSLSQKLKNSLRELPLKQAPLLCMLTSWTEAKVVRVRRQECQDGTYEHKGRQCCKCPAGKSAEYKTKSVCKHSIKVMYKNHANDRERCDPCTSCAHSNANLEVDGQCTTYVDSTCKCKKNHYCPSGKTPCKICEPCQVCPDELELPERLTPHIPDIAEVIGWTTMRNLAMNSEIHEGKITSCEESHRNNVECTIALMKIWDEKESKNAARKLVQYLKKNDQNRKLEDVLKILTLPIK
;
A
#
# COMPACT_ATOMS: atom_id res chain seq x y z
N SER A 1 14.36 60.98 -27.89
CA SER A 1 13.36 61.12 -28.95
C SER A 1 14.02 60.96 -30.31
N ARG A 2 13.54 60.05 -31.18
CA ARG A 2 13.99 59.83 -32.59
C ARG A 2 15.46 59.38 -32.72
N SER A 3 15.92 58.69 -33.77
CA SER A 3 15.30 57.76 -34.73
C SER A 3 16.46 56.98 -35.38
N LEU A 4 16.45 55.64 -35.34
CA LEU A 4 17.44 54.81 -36.07
C LEU A 4 16.84 54.10 -37.30
N SER A 5 15.58 54.39 -37.64
CA SER A 5 14.87 53.85 -38.81
C SER A 5 15.16 54.65 -40.10
N GLN A 6 16.43 54.77 -40.51
CA GLN A 6 16.75 55.58 -41.70
C GLN A 6 18.01 55.20 -42.52
N LYS A 7 18.58 53.99 -42.38
CA LYS A 7 19.85 53.63 -43.07
C LYS A 7 19.88 52.38 -43.97
N LEU A 8 18.72 51.83 -44.34
CA LEU A 8 18.60 50.74 -45.33
C LEU A 8 17.41 50.97 -46.30
N LYS A 9 17.41 52.14 -46.93
CA LYS A 9 16.70 52.40 -48.19
C LYS A 9 17.69 53.00 -49.19
N ASN A 10 17.50 52.66 -50.46
CA ASN A 10 18.24 53.12 -51.65
C ASN A 10 19.36 52.18 -52.14
N SER A 11 18.97 51.07 -52.76
CA SER A 11 19.59 50.62 -53.99
C SER A 11 18.57 49.88 -54.86
N LEU A 12 18.11 50.51 -55.95
CA LEU A 12 17.79 49.93 -57.26
C LEU A 12 17.03 50.94 -58.15
N ARG A 13 17.62 51.18 -59.32
CA ARG A 13 17.29 52.18 -60.35
C ARG A 13 17.74 51.63 -61.72
N GLU A 14 17.01 51.74 -62.84
CA GLU A 14 15.59 52.06 -63.07
C GLU A 14 15.09 51.32 -64.34
N LEU A 15 13.77 51.25 -64.53
CA LEU A 15 13.07 51.20 -65.84
C LEU A 15 13.26 49.97 -66.77
N PRO A 16 12.39 49.76 -67.79
CA PRO A 16 11.01 50.22 -67.97
C PRO A 16 10.00 49.09 -68.29
N LEU A 17 8.70 49.41 -68.22
CA LEU A 17 7.63 48.57 -68.79
C LEU A 17 7.66 48.55 -70.32
N LYS A 18 7.17 47.45 -70.94
CA LYS A 18 6.40 47.51 -72.19
C LYS A 18 5.46 46.31 -72.39
N GLN A 19 4.27 46.63 -72.90
CA GLN A 19 3.27 45.77 -73.54
C GLN A 19 2.42 44.82 -72.66
N ALA A 20 1.14 45.19 -72.53
CA ALA A 20 0.03 44.28 -72.24
C ALA A 20 -0.43 43.57 -73.55
N PRO A 21 -1.33 42.58 -73.48
CA PRO A 21 -2.75 42.90 -73.32
C PRO A 21 -3.49 42.08 -72.25
N LEU A 22 -4.62 42.63 -71.80
CA LEU A 22 -5.62 41.94 -70.99
C LEU A 22 -6.29 40.82 -71.79
N LEU A 23 -6.39 39.62 -71.19
CA LEU A 23 -7.38 38.62 -71.57
C LEU A 23 -7.85 37.83 -70.35
N CYS A 24 -9.01 38.27 -69.86
CA CYS A 24 -10.09 37.54 -69.19
C CYS A 24 -9.84 36.15 -68.52
N MET A 25 -10.35 36.10 -67.28
CA MET A 25 -11.09 34.99 -66.64
C MET A 25 -10.34 33.88 -65.87
N LEU A 26 -10.60 33.92 -64.55
CA LEU A 26 -10.94 32.81 -63.65
C LEU A 26 -9.84 31.84 -63.15
N THR A 27 -9.52 32.04 -61.87
CA THR A 27 -9.36 31.00 -60.82
C THR A 27 -8.44 29.80 -61.08
N SER A 28 -7.26 29.84 -60.48
CA SER A 28 -6.95 28.97 -59.32
C SER A 28 -5.69 29.46 -58.61
N TRP A 29 -5.73 29.50 -57.27
CA TRP A 29 -4.49 29.63 -56.50
C TRP A 29 -3.77 28.29 -56.60
N THR A 30 -2.51 28.31 -57.05
CA THR A 30 -1.66 27.13 -57.02
C THR A 30 -1.46 26.71 -55.57
N GLU A 31 -1.79 25.47 -55.25
CA GLU A 31 -1.49 24.90 -53.94
C GLU A 31 0.02 24.99 -53.72
N ALA A 32 0.43 25.88 -52.79
CA ALA A 32 1.75 25.81 -52.22
C ALA A 32 1.86 24.44 -51.54
N LYS A 33 2.53 23.49 -52.22
CA LYS A 33 2.84 22.17 -51.66
C LYS A 33 3.64 22.40 -50.37
N VAL A 34 2.94 22.39 -49.25
CA VAL A 34 3.53 22.40 -47.92
C VAL A 34 4.37 21.14 -47.84
N VAL A 35 5.67 21.30 -48.05
CA VAL A 35 6.66 20.24 -47.86
C VAL A 35 6.56 19.85 -46.40
N ARG A 36 5.83 18.76 -46.14
CA ARG A 36 5.75 18.16 -44.81
C ARG A 36 7.16 17.68 -44.49
N VAL A 37 7.89 18.48 -43.73
CA VAL A 37 9.13 18.06 -43.06
C VAL A 37 8.81 16.71 -42.43
N ARG A 38 9.54 15.68 -42.87
CA ARG A 38 9.36 14.30 -42.41
C ARG A 38 9.45 14.33 -40.89
N ARG A 39 8.30 14.18 -40.22
CA ARG A 39 8.27 14.14 -38.75
C ARG A 39 9.25 13.05 -38.32
N GLN A 40 10.11 13.37 -37.37
CA GLN A 40 10.87 12.34 -36.67
C GLN A 40 9.87 11.29 -36.19
N GLU A 41 10.20 10.04 -36.46
CA GLU A 41 9.36 8.91 -36.07
C GLU A 41 9.20 8.95 -34.54
N CYS A 42 7.95 8.93 -34.06
CA CYS A 42 7.68 9.14 -32.64
C CYS A 42 8.19 7.93 -31.85
N GLN A 43 9.31 8.09 -31.14
CA GLN A 43 10.00 7.04 -30.40
C GLN A 43 9.07 6.26 -29.43
N ASP A 44 8.17 6.97 -28.75
CA ASP A 44 7.20 6.42 -27.79
C ASP A 44 5.83 6.06 -28.42
N GLY A 45 5.76 6.03 -29.76
CA GLY A 45 4.53 5.80 -30.53
C GLY A 45 3.62 7.04 -30.64
N THR A 46 2.44 6.84 -31.23
CA THR A 46 1.49 7.93 -31.52
C THR A 46 0.08 7.69 -30.96
N TYR A 47 -0.73 8.74 -30.99
CA TYR A 47 -2.17 8.71 -30.75
C TYR A 47 -2.87 9.76 -31.63
N GLU A 48 -4.17 9.61 -31.86
CA GLU A 48 -4.94 10.60 -32.62
C GLU A 48 -5.61 11.62 -31.70
N HIS A 49 -5.50 12.91 -32.05
CA HIS A 49 -6.25 13.99 -31.42
C HIS A 49 -6.73 15.00 -32.46
N LYS A 50 -8.06 15.21 -32.54
CA LYS A 50 -8.70 16.18 -33.47
C LYS A 50 -8.26 15.99 -34.94
N GLY A 51 -8.27 14.74 -35.42
CA GLY A 51 -7.87 14.39 -36.79
C GLY A 51 -6.37 14.56 -37.08
N ARG A 52 -5.52 14.66 -36.05
CA ARG A 52 -4.06 14.74 -36.18
C ARG A 52 -3.41 13.62 -35.39
N GLN A 53 -2.46 12.93 -36.01
CA GLN A 53 -1.51 12.08 -35.30
C GLN A 53 -0.58 12.96 -34.44
N CYS A 54 -0.42 12.60 -33.17
CA CYS A 54 0.45 13.22 -32.18
C CYS A 54 1.40 12.16 -31.58
N CYS A 55 2.65 12.52 -31.26
CA CYS A 55 3.51 11.62 -30.49
C CYS A 55 2.98 11.47 -29.06
N LYS A 56 3.05 10.27 -28.49
CA LYS A 56 2.82 10.08 -27.04
C LYS A 56 3.94 10.75 -26.24
N CYS A 57 3.62 11.18 -25.03
CA CYS A 57 4.62 11.59 -24.06
C CYS A 57 5.28 10.35 -23.43
N PRO A 58 6.61 10.35 -23.22
CA PRO A 58 7.30 9.25 -22.54
C PRO A 58 6.86 9.11 -21.09
N ALA A 59 7.26 8.00 -20.46
CA ALA A 59 7.13 7.80 -19.02
C ALA A 59 7.68 9.01 -18.23
N GLY A 60 7.12 9.28 -17.04
CA GLY A 60 7.46 10.46 -16.24
C GLY A 60 6.97 11.81 -16.78
N LYS A 61 6.15 11.83 -17.84
CA LYS A 61 5.55 13.05 -18.38
C LYS A 61 4.06 12.90 -18.70
N SER A 62 3.32 14.00 -18.70
CA SER A 62 1.93 14.10 -19.17
C SER A 62 1.79 15.11 -20.31
N ALA A 63 0.76 14.95 -21.14
CA ALA A 63 0.46 15.85 -22.25
C ALA A 63 -0.17 17.16 -21.76
N GLU A 64 0.22 18.31 -22.31
CA GLU A 64 -0.43 19.57 -21.99
C GLU A 64 -1.85 19.66 -22.58
N TYR A 65 -2.84 20.02 -21.75
CA TYR A 65 -4.26 20.19 -22.11
C TYR A 65 -4.49 20.94 -23.44
N LYS A 66 -3.83 22.10 -23.62
CA LYS A 66 -4.07 23.01 -24.75
C LYS A 66 -3.43 22.56 -26.05
N THR A 67 -2.18 22.10 -25.99
CA THR A 67 -1.34 21.85 -27.16
C THR A 67 -1.31 20.38 -27.56
N LYS A 68 -1.40 19.47 -26.58
CA LYS A 68 -1.33 18.00 -26.72
C LYS A 68 -0.02 17.45 -27.32
N SER A 69 0.82 18.31 -27.87
CA SER A 69 2.16 18.01 -28.38
C SER A 69 3.30 18.35 -27.41
N VAL A 70 3.00 19.03 -26.28
CA VAL A 70 3.99 19.41 -25.27
C VAL A 70 3.87 18.48 -24.07
N CYS A 71 5.00 17.89 -23.65
CA CYS A 71 5.06 16.96 -22.53
C CYS A 71 5.65 17.63 -21.29
N LYS A 72 4.90 17.66 -20.19
CA LYS A 72 5.29 18.24 -18.90
C LYS A 72 5.73 17.14 -17.94
N HIS A 73 6.75 17.39 -17.13
CA HIS A 73 7.23 16.42 -16.13
C HIS A 73 6.20 16.20 -15.01
N SER A 74 6.10 14.97 -14.51
CA SER A 74 5.36 14.66 -13.29
C SER A 74 5.95 15.42 -12.08
N ILE A 75 5.09 15.81 -11.14
CA ILE A 75 5.52 16.25 -9.81
C ILE A 75 5.91 15.00 -8.99
N LYS A 76 6.84 15.10 -8.03
CA LYS A 76 7.33 13.96 -7.21
C LYS A 76 6.25 13.09 -6.54
N VAL A 77 5.03 13.59 -6.35
CA VAL A 77 3.89 12.86 -5.76
C VAL A 77 2.99 12.18 -6.80
N MET A 78 3.44 12.10 -8.06
CA MET A 78 2.71 11.52 -9.18
C MET A 78 3.67 10.79 -10.13
N TYR A 79 3.21 9.68 -10.70
CA TYR A 79 4.02 8.84 -11.57
C TYR A 79 3.33 8.57 -12.93
N LYS A 80 4.14 8.14 -13.91
CA LYS A 80 3.66 7.49 -15.14
C LYS A 80 4.72 6.50 -15.61
N ASN A 81 4.40 5.20 -15.57
CA ASN A 81 5.32 4.13 -15.92
C ASN A 81 5.31 3.73 -17.41
N HIS A 82 4.48 4.36 -18.24
CA HIS A 82 4.34 4.06 -19.66
C HIS A 82 4.11 5.32 -20.50
N ALA A 83 4.38 5.20 -21.80
CA ALA A 83 4.11 6.26 -22.77
C ALA A 83 2.61 6.54 -22.91
N ASN A 84 2.20 7.80 -22.89
CA ASN A 84 0.81 8.21 -22.67
C ASN A 84 0.43 9.53 -23.36
N ASP A 85 -0.87 9.76 -23.47
CA ASP A 85 -1.54 10.95 -24.03
C ASP A 85 -2.36 11.73 -22.97
N ARG A 86 -2.32 11.27 -21.72
CA ARG A 86 -3.11 11.81 -20.61
C ARG A 86 -2.53 13.11 -20.11
N GLU A 87 -3.40 13.98 -19.61
CA GLU A 87 -3.00 15.30 -19.11
C GLU A 87 -2.45 15.26 -17.69
N ARG A 88 -2.82 14.23 -16.95
CA ARG A 88 -2.50 14.06 -15.55
C ARG A 88 -1.81 12.71 -15.33
N CYS A 89 -0.74 12.76 -14.56
CA CYS A 89 -0.06 11.58 -14.03
C CYS A 89 -0.92 10.91 -12.94
N ASP A 90 -0.63 9.67 -12.61
CA ASP A 90 -1.38 8.95 -11.58
C ASP A 90 -0.75 9.29 -10.21
N PRO A 91 -1.54 9.49 -9.15
CA PRO A 91 -1.00 9.80 -7.81
C PRO A 91 -0.28 8.58 -7.23
N CYS A 92 0.80 8.82 -6.49
CA CYS A 92 1.54 7.73 -5.82
C CYS A 92 0.68 7.01 -4.76
N THR A 93 0.82 5.70 -4.65
CA THR A 93 0.20 4.86 -3.61
C THR A 93 0.75 5.22 -2.23
N SER A 94 -0.12 5.58 -1.29
CA SER A 94 0.29 5.87 0.09
C SER A 94 0.33 4.60 0.94
N CYS A 95 1.46 4.36 1.61
CA CYS A 95 1.55 3.31 2.64
C CYS A 95 1.17 3.83 4.04
N ALA A 96 0.90 5.14 4.20
CA ALA A 96 0.68 5.81 5.48
C ALA A 96 -0.78 5.72 5.96
N HIS A 97 -1.40 4.55 5.83
CA HIS A 97 -2.75 4.30 6.33
C HIS A 97 -2.71 3.89 7.81
N SER A 98 -3.44 4.61 8.66
CA SER A 98 -3.66 4.23 10.06
C SER A 98 -4.21 2.81 10.15
N ASN A 99 -3.63 1.98 11.01
CA ASN A 99 -4.01 0.58 11.26
C ASN A 99 -3.77 -0.40 10.10
N ALA A 100 -3.18 0.03 8.97
CA ALA A 100 -2.86 -0.89 7.87
C ALA A 100 -1.57 -1.71 8.08
N ASN A 101 -0.73 -1.30 9.04
CA ASN A 101 0.58 -1.91 9.33
C ASN A 101 1.51 -2.05 8.10
N LEU A 102 1.38 -1.10 7.18
CA LEU A 102 2.22 -0.97 6.00
C LEU A 102 3.40 -0.01 6.24
N GLU A 103 4.47 -0.21 5.48
CA GLU A 103 5.60 0.71 5.32
C GLU A 103 6.02 0.80 3.85
N VAL A 104 6.73 1.86 3.50
CA VAL A 104 7.24 2.06 2.13
C VAL A 104 8.39 1.09 1.88
N ASP A 105 8.27 0.28 0.83
CA ASP A 105 9.32 -0.60 0.34
C ASP A 105 10.09 0.06 -0.81
N GLY A 106 9.36 0.53 -1.82
CA GLY A 106 9.86 1.32 -2.94
C GLY A 106 9.34 2.75 -2.88
N GLN A 107 10.22 3.73 -2.96
CA GLN A 107 9.83 5.15 -3.03
C GLN A 107 9.21 5.48 -4.38
N CYS A 108 8.12 6.27 -4.38
CA CYS A 108 7.54 6.77 -5.62
C CYS A 108 8.53 7.70 -6.34
N THR A 109 8.55 7.58 -7.67
CA THR A 109 9.28 8.47 -8.56
C THR A 109 8.35 8.97 -9.66
N THR A 110 8.82 9.87 -10.52
CA THR A 110 8.03 10.27 -11.69
C THR A 110 7.72 9.10 -12.63
N TYR A 111 8.50 8.01 -12.59
CA TYR A 111 8.40 6.86 -13.50
C TYR A 111 7.77 5.62 -12.87
N VAL A 112 7.77 5.49 -11.54
CA VAL A 112 7.40 4.26 -10.82
C VAL A 112 6.57 4.63 -9.60
N ASP A 113 5.49 3.89 -9.36
CA ASP A 113 4.67 4.04 -8.14
C ASP A 113 5.45 3.67 -6.88
N SER A 114 5.03 4.13 -5.71
CA SER A 114 5.49 3.58 -4.44
C SER A 114 4.94 2.17 -4.23
N THR A 115 5.80 1.26 -3.79
CA THR A 115 5.39 -0.07 -3.34
C THR A 115 5.35 -0.11 -1.82
N CYS A 116 4.33 -0.77 -1.27
CA CYS A 116 4.17 -0.96 0.18
C CYS A 116 4.45 -2.42 0.55
N LYS A 117 5.10 -2.62 1.70
CA LYS A 117 5.22 -3.93 2.36
C LYS A 117 4.60 -3.88 3.76
N CYS A 118 4.36 -5.05 4.32
CA CYS A 118 4.04 -5.15 5.74
C CYS A 118 5.24 -4.75 6.61
N LYS A 119 4.97 -4.04 7.71
CA LYS A 119 5.97 -3.77 8.75
C LYS A 119 6.54 -5.06 9.31
N LYS A 120 7.69 -4.96 9.98
CA LYS A 120 8.26 -6.06 10.77
C LYS A 120 7.19 -6.69 11.70
N ASN A 121 7.23 -8.02 11.83
CA ASN A 121 6.27 -8.84 12.57
C ASN A 121 4.81 -8.72 12.09
N HIS A 122 4.59 -8.39 10.81
CA HIS A 122 3.28 -8.45 10.16
C HIS A 122 3.37 -9.18 8.83
N TYR A 123 2.27 -9.83 8.42
CA TYR A 123 2.15 -10.59 7.19
C TYR A 123 0.94 -10.15 6.36
N CYS A 124 0.96 -10.46 5.06
CA CYS A 124 -0.19 -10.27 4.19
C CYS A 124 -0.95 -11.59 4.03
N PRO A 125 -2.27 -11.63 4.29
CA PRO A 125 -3.08 -12.82 4.03
C PRO A 125 -3.10 -13.19 2.53
N SER A 126 -2.95 -14.48 2.24
CA SER A 126 -2.97 -15.03 0.88
C SER A 126 -4.19 -14.57 0.08
N GLY A 127 -3.97 -14.23 -1.19
CA GLY A 127 -5.02 -13.79 -2.13
C GLY A 127 -5.32 -12.28 -2.12
N LYS A 128 -4.72 -11.47 -1.23
CA LYS A 128 -4.91 -10.01 -1.18
C LYS A 128 -3.71 -9.25 -1.78
N THR A 129 -3.59 -9.23 -3.11
CA THR A 129 -2.56 -8.42 -3.80
C THR A 129 -3.20 -7.30 -4.64
N PRO A 130 -2.72 -6.04 -4.56
CA PRO A 130 -1.75 -5.51 -3.60
C PRO A 130 -2.29 -5.52 -2.15
N CYS A 131 -1.39 -5.69 -1.18
CA CYS A 131 -1.79 -5.77 0.22
C CYS A 131 -2.23 -4.41 0.76
N LYS A 132 -3.46 -4.33 1.30
CA LYS A 132 -4.03 -3.08 1.84
C LYS A 132 -3.99 -2.98 3.37
N ILE A 133 -3.96 -4.12 4.05
CA ILE A 133 -3.92 -4.26 5.51
C ILE A 133 -3.06 -5.49 5.81
N CYS A 134 -2.09 -5.35 6.70
CA CYS A 134 -1.26 -6.44 7.18
C CYS A 134 -1.66 -6.83 8.61
N GLU A 135 -1.73 -8.14 8.83
CA GLU A 135 -2.07 -8.76 10.11
C GLU A 135 -0.80 -9.06 10.90
N PRO A 136 -0.82 -9.02 12.25
CA PRO A 136 0.36 -9.36 13.06
C PRO A 136 0.75 -10.83 12.83
N CYS A 137 2.05 -11.11 12.79
CA CYS A 137 2.54 -12.48 12.73
C CYS A 137 2.19 -13.21 14.04
N GLN A 138 1.57 -14.37 13.92
CA GLN A 138 1.41 -15.27 15.06
C GLN A 138 2.78 -15.79 15.52
N VAL A 139 3.05 -15.74 16.82
CA VAL A 139 4.25 -16.37 17.39
C VAL A 139 4.05 -17.88 17.42
N CYS A 140 4.99 -18.64 16.88
CA CYS A 140 4.97 -20.10 16.93
C CYS A 140 5.28 -20.58 18.36
N PRO A 141 4.36 -21.29 19.05
CA PRO A 141 4.59 -21.79 20.41
C PRO A 141 5.83 -22.69 20.56
N ASP A 142 6.14 -23.43 19.50
CA ASP A 142 7.15 -24.47 19.50
C ASP A 142 8.60 -23.92 19.47
N GLU A 143 8.73 -22.60 19.27
CA GLU A 143 10.00 -21.85 19.23
C GLU A 143 10.22 -20.98 20.50
N LEU A 144 9.31 -21.05 21.48
CA LEU A 144 9.40 -20.29 22.74
C LEU A 144 9.88 -21.16 23.91
N GLU A 145 10.85 -20.63 24.67
CA GLU A 145 11.22 -21.14 25.99
C GLU A 145 10.14 -20.77 27.02
N LEU A 146 9.04 -21.53 27.00
CA LEU A 146 7.95 -21.38 27.98
C LEU A 146 8.35 -21.97 29.35
N PRO A 147 7.95 -21.34 30.48
CA PRO A 147 8.25 -21.84 31.81
C PRO A 147 7.55 -23.18 32.08
N GLU A 148 8.19 -24.05 32.88
CA GLU A 148 7.60 -25.36 33.26
C GLU A 148 6.36 -25.24 34.15
N ARG A 149 6.19 -24.12 34.87
CA ARG A 149 5.05 -23.90 35.78
C ARG A 149 4.41 -22.55 35.51
N LEU A 150 3.08 -22.50 35.57
CA LEU A 150 2.32 -21.27 35.45
C LEU A 150 2.24 -20.51 36.77
N THR A 151 2.43 -21.19 37.91
CA THR A 151 2.23 -20.67 39.28
C THR A 151 2.58 -19.18 39.51
N PRO A 152 3.78 -18.65 39.15
CA PRO A 152 4.12 -17.24 39.36
C PRO A 152 3.30 -16.25 38.50
N HIS A 153 2.72 -16.71 37.39
CA HIS A 153 1.96 -15.91 36.41
C HIS A 153 0.45 -16.19 36.44
N ILE A 154 -0.04 -17.11 37.27
CA ILE A 154 -1.47 -17.48 37.34
C ILE A 154 -2.40 -16.27 37.50
N PRO A 155 -2.14 -15.28 38.38
CA PRO A 155 -3.04 -14.14 38.54
C PRO A 155 -3.26 -13.34 37.24
N ASP A 156 -2.16 -12.96 36.59
CA ASP A 156 -2.20 -12.17 35.36
C ASP A 156 -2.83 -12.95 34.20
N ILE A 157 -2.51 -14.24 34.08
CA ILE A 157 -3.08 -15.11 33.04
C ILE A 157 -4.57 -15.34 33.28
N ALA A 158 -4.99 -15.54 34.52
CA ALA A 158 -6.39 -15.73 34.88
C ALA A 158 -7.26 -14.53 34.51
N GLU A 159 -6.74 -13.30 34.66
CA GLU A 159 -7.42 -12.08 34.22
C GLU A 159 -7.57 -12.03 32.69
N VAL A 160 -6.54 -12.44 31.93
CA VAL A 160 -6.58 -12.48 30.44
C VAL A 160 -7.49 -13.58 29.90
N ILE A 161 -7.42 -14.81 30.43
CA ILE A 161 -8.20 -15.94 29.89
C ILE A 161 -9.64 -15.93 30.41
N GLY A 162 -9.86 -15.57 31.68
CA GLY A 162 -11.17 -15.55 32.33
C GLY A 162 -11.86 -16.91 32.46
N TRP A 163 -12.93 -16.92 33.27
CA TRP A 163 -13.61 -18.13 33.74
C TRP A 163 -14.01 -19.10 32.62
N THR A 164 -14.73 -18.65 31.59
CA THR A 164 -15.25 -19.52 30.52
C THR A 164 -14.14 -20.27 29.78
N THR A 165 -12.98 -19.63 29.59
CA THR A 165 -11.84 -20.27 28.92
C THR A 165 -11.16 -21.29 29.84
N MET A 166 -10.98 -20.95 31.12
CA MET A 166 -10.42 -21.88 32.11
C MET A 166 -11.34 -23.08 32.40
N ARG A 167 -12.66 -22.88 32.49
CA ARG A 167 -13.65 -23.96 32.62
C ARG A 167 -13.55 -24.94 31.46
N ASN A 168 -13.56 -24.45 30.21
CA ASN A 168 -13.48 -25.30 29.02
C ASN A 168 -12.11 -26.00 28.87
N LEU A 169 -11.02 -25.35 29.29
CA LEU A 169 -9.69 -25.95 29.38
C LEU A 169 -9.66 -27.09 30.41
N ALA A 170 -10.20 -26.86 31.62
CA ALA A 170 -10.25 -27.85 32.69
C ALA A 170 -11.09 -29.08 32.32
N MET A 171 -12.25 -28.88 31.69
CA MET A 171 -13.09 -29.99 31.18
C MET A 171 -12.36 -30.81 30.12
N ASN A 172 -11.64 -30.16 29.18
CA ASN A 172 -10.84 -30.84 28.16
C ASN A 172 -9.59 -31.54 28.71
N SER A 173 -9.14 -31.20 29.92
CA SER A 173 -8.05 -31.85 30.66
C SER A 173 -8.57 -32.88 31.69
N GLU A 174 -9.79 -33.40 31.55
CA GLU A 174 -10.38 -34.41 32.46
C GLU A 174 -10.37 -33.99 33.94
N ILE A 175 -10.58 -32.71 34.25
CA ILE A 175 -10.89 -32.28 35.61
C ILE A 175 -12.37 -32.54 35.85
N HIS A 176 -12.68 -33.37 36.84
CA HIS A 176 -14.04 -33.81 37.14
C HIS A 176 -14.97 -32.61 37.41
N GLU A 177 -16.15 -32.59 36.78
CA GLU A 177 -17.06 -31.44 36.78
C GLU A 177 -17.44 -30.98 38.20
N GLY A 178 -17.62 -31.91 39.15
CA GLY A 178 -17.88 -31.57 40.56
C GLY A 178 -16.81 -30.71 41.26
N LYS A 179 -15.54 -30.72 40.79
CA LYS A 179 -14.50 -29.78 41.28
C LYS A 179 -14.62 -28.39 40.62
N ILE A 180 -15.20 -28.33 39.43
CA ILE A 180 -15.41 -27.10 38.66
C ILE A 180 -16.65 -26.36 39.20
N THR A 181 -17.78 -27.04 39.37
CA THR A 181 -19.01 -26.45 39.93
C THR A 181 -18.85 -26.03 41.38
N SER A 182 -18.09 -26.78 42.19
CA SER A 182 -17.74 -26.35 43.56
C SER A 182 -17.00 -25.00 43.62
N CYS A 183 -16.29 -24.60 42.56
CA CYS A 183 -15.73 -23.25 42.45
C CYS A 183 -16.83 -22.22 42.11
N GLU A 184 -17.70 -22.51 41.14
CA GLU A 184 -18.81 -21.62 40.72
C GLU A 184 -19.75 -21.25 41.88
N GLU A 185 -19.97 -22.18 42.82
CA GLU A 185 -20.81 -21.97 44.01
C GLU A 185 -20.11 -21.22 45.15
N SER A 186 -18.77 -21.22 45.21
CA SER A 186 -18.00 -20.72 46.36
C SER A 186 -17.42 -19.31 46.17
N HIS A 187 -17.14 -18.88 44.93
CA HIS A 187 -16.58 -17.54 44.67
C HIS A 187 -17.55 -16.65 43.87
N ARG A 188 -17.96 -15.51 44.46
CA ARG A 188 -18.72 -14.46 43.74
C ARG A 188 -17.91 -13.75 42.65
N ASN A 189 -16.59 -13.93 42.63
CA ASN A 189 -15.67 -13.28 41.71
C ASN A 189 -15.10 -14.28 40.70
N ASN A 190 -15.44 -14.09 39.42
CA ASN A 190 -14.98 -14.93 38.31
C ASN A 190 -13.44 -15.01 38.22
N VAL A 191 -12.70 -13.98 38.62
CA VAL A 191 -11.23 -13.97 38.55
C VAL A 191 -10.62 -14.89 39.62
N GLU A 192 -11.10 -14.81 40.86
CA GLU A 192 -10.67 -15.71 41.95
C GLU A 192 -10.97 -17.18 41.62
N CYS A 193 -12.17 -17.43 41.09
CA CYS A 193 -12.59 -18.72 40.56
C CYS A 193 -11.61 -19.24 39.49
N THR A 194 -11.23 -18.37 38.56
CA THR A 194 -10.27 -18.69 37.48
C THR A 194 -8.90 -19.01 38.06
N ILE A 195 -8.38 -18.22 39.01
CA ILE A 195 -7.11 -18.45 39.71
C ILE A 195 -7.11 -19.79 40.45
N ALA A 196 -8.18 -20.12 41.18
CA ALA A 196 -8.30 -21.36 41.94
C ALA A 196 -8.29 -22.59 41.02
N LEU A 197 -9.13 -22.59 39.98
CA LEU A 197 -9.19 -23.68 39.01
C LEU A 197 -7.88 -23.81 38.21
N MET A 198 -7.23 -22.69 37.88
CA MET A 198 -5.96 -22.67 37.16
C MET A 198 -4.80 -23.23 38.00
N LYS A 199 -4.79 -23.05 39.32
CA LYS A 199 -3.82 -23.71 40.22
C LYS A 199 -3.97 -25.24 40.21
N ILE A 200 -5.21 -25.73 40.36
CA ILE A 200 -5.53 -27.17 40.31
C ILE A 200 -5.11 -27.77 38.96
N TRP A 201 -5.25 -27.01 37.87
CA TRP A 201 -4.86 -27.42 36.53
C TRP A 201 -3.34 -27.38 36.30
N ASP A 202 -2.63 -26.34 36.77
CA ASP A 202 -1.16 -26.24 36.74
C ASP A 202 -0.51 -27.42 37.51
N GLU A 203 -1.06 -27.78 38.67
CA GLU A 203 -0.65 -28.96 39.43
C GLU A 203 -0.88 -30.27 38.65
N LYS A 204 -2.06 -30.47 38.06
CA LYS A 204 -2.39 -31.68 37.27
C LYS A 204 -1.50 -31.83 36.04
N GLU A 205 -1.28 -30.74 35.30
CA GLU A 205 -0.52 -30.77 34.04
C GLU A 205 0.99 -30.66 34.25
N SER A 206 1.42 -30.28 35.46
CA SER A 206 2.82 -30.21 35.88
C SER A 206 3.67 -29.45 34.85
N LYS A 207 4.82 -30.00 34.42
CA LYS A 207 5.79 -29.33 33.52
C LYS A 207 5.23 -28.92 32.14
N ASN A 208 4.02 -29.36 31.77
CA ASN A 208 3.43 -29.11 30.46
C ASN A 208 2.31 -28.05 30.46
N ALA A 209 1.97 -27.48 31.63
CA ALA A 209 0.85 -26.54 31.77
C ALA A 209 0.93 -25.36 30.80
N ALA A 210 2.08 -24.67 30.71
CA ALA A 210 2.25 -23.53 29.81
C ALA A 210 2.07 -23.92 28.32
N ARG A 211 2.67 -25.03 27.89
CA ARG A 211 2.56 -25.53 26.51
C ARG A 211 1.12 -25.93 26.16
N LYS A 212 0.44 -26.66 27.05
CA LYS A 212 -0.96 -27.08 26.84
C LYS A 212 -1.93 -25.90 26.80
N LEU A 213 -1.74 -24.88 27.65
CA LEU A 213 -2.55 -23.66 27.63
C LEU A 213 -2.41 -22.94 26.29
N VAL A 214 -1.17 -22.72 25.85
CA VAL A 214 -0.87 -22.06 24.58
C VAL A 214 -1.43 -22.84 23.38
N GLN A 215 -1.28 -24.16 23.34
CA GLN A 215 -1.88 -25.02 22.31
C GLN A 215 -3.41 -24.97 22.33
N TYR A 216 -4.03 -24.93 23.50
CA TYR A 216 -5.48 -24.78 23.65
C TYR A 216 -5.98 -23.43 23.11
N LEU A 217 -5.35 -22.32 23.50
CA LEU A 217 -5.75 -20.99 23.02
C LEU A 217 -5.61 -20.89 21.49
N LYS A 218 -4.56 -21.47 20.91
CA LYS A 218 -4.34 -21.56 19.46
C LYS A 218 -5.40 -22.41 18.76
N LYS A 219 -5.77 -23.58 19.32
CA LYS A 219 -6.75 -24.50 18.73
C LYS A 219 -8.19 -23.94 18.72
N ASN A 220 -8.51 -23.01 19.63
CA ASN A 220 -9.85 -22.41 19.77
C ASN A 220 -9.91 -20.98 19.19
N ASP A 221 -8.99 -20.60 18.29
CA ASP A 221 -8.91 -19.29 17.63
C ASP A 221 -8.84 -18.07 18.58
N GLN A 222 -8.41 -18.28 19.83
CA GLN A 222 -8.33 -17.22 20.85
C GLN A 222 -7.06 -16.37 20.72
N ASN A 223 -6.71 -16.00 19.49
CA ASN A 223 -5.42 -15.41 19.10
C ASN A 223 -5.02 -14.18 19.93
N ARG A 224 -5.96 -13.28 20.25
CA ARG A 224 -5.69 -12.12 21.12
C ARG A 224 -5.28 -12.54 22.54
N LYS A 225 -5.99 -13.51 23.14
CA LYS A 225 -5.64 -14.03 24.47
C LYS A 225 -4.32 -14.78 24.44
N LEU A 226 -4.06 -15.53 23.37
CA LEU A 226 -2.79 -16.20 23.13
C LEU A 226 -1.62 -15.20 23.13
N GLU A 227 -1.72 -14.12 22.35
CA GLU A 227 -0.68 -13.07 22.34
C GLU A 227 -0.45 -12.44 23.72
N ASP A 228 -1.52 -12.13 24.46
CA ASP A 228 -1.42 -11.50 25.78
C ASP A 228 -0.85 -12.48 26.84
N VAL A 229 -1.23 -13.76 26.80
CA VAL A 229 -0.63 -14.82 27.65
C VAL A 229 0.85 -15.05 27.32
N LEU A 230 1.23 -15.06 26.04
CA LEU A 230 2.63 -15.21 25.64
C LEU A 230 3.49 -14.03 26.11
N LYS A 231 2.96 -12.80 26.12
CA LYS A 231 3.65 -11.64 26.72
C LYS A 231 3.90 -11.88 28.22
N ILE A 232 2.89 -12.33 28.96
CA ILE A 232 3.04 -12.60 30.40
C ILE A 232 4.11 -13.68 30.66
N LEU A 233 4.07 -14.79 29.90
CA LEU A 233 4.98 -15.92 30.06
C LEU A 233 6.43 -15.66 29.62
N THR A 234 6.68 -14.57 28.88
CA THR A 234 8.02 -14.18 28.42
C THR A 234 8.60 -12.98 29.18
N LEU A 235 7.86 -12.42 30.14
CA LEU A 235 8.38 -11.40 31.05
C LEU A 235 9.22 -12.06 32.16
N PRO A 236 10.38 -11.46 32.54
CA PRO A 236 11.14 -11.93 33.69
C PRO A 236 10.31 -11.77 34.97
N ILE A 237 10.38 -12.77 35.84
CA ILE A 237 9.75 -12.76 37.16
C ILE A 237 10.35 -11.59 37.97
N LYS A 238 9.49 -10.77 38.58
CA LYS A 238 9.86 -9.64 39.45
C LYS A 238 10.18 -10.10 40.87
#